data_AF-A0A0F2SCW8-F1
#
_entry.id   AF-A0A0F2SCW8-F1
#
_cell.length_a   1.000
_cell.length_b   1.000
_cell.length_c   1.000
_cell.angle_alpha   90.00
_cell.angle_beta   90.00
_cell.angle_gamma   90.00
#
_symmetry.space_group_name_H-M   'P 1'
#
loop_
_entity.id
_entity.type
_entity.pdbx_description
1 polymer ?
#
loop_
_entity_poly.entity_id
_entity_poly.type
_entity_poly.pdbx_seq_one_letter_code
_entity_poly.pdbx_strand_id
1 'polypeptide(L)' 'MSTSPINIIIERINELSKKKRATSLEEWERAEQEALRQEYLSFIRDQVKDTLSNVKFAEDSPVQ' A
#
# COMPACT_ATOMS: atom_id res chain seq x y z
N MET A 1 -4.16 12.35 -16.64
CA MET A 1 -3.23 11.53 -15.81
C MET A 1 -4.07 10.94 -14.70
N SER A 2 -4.26 9.61 -14.68
CA SER A 2 -5.08 8.99 -13.63
C SER A 2 -4.20 8.83 -12.39
N THR A 3 -4.39 9.67 -11.39
CA THR A 3 -3.69 9.53 -10.10
C THR A 3 -4.29 8.32 -9.40
N SER A 4 -3.54 7.22 -9.34
CA SER A 4 -4.00 6.01 -8.64
C SER A 4 -4.31 6.34 -7.17
N PRO A 5 -5.44 5.87 -6.60
CA PRO A 5 -5.82 6.13 -5.21
C PRO A 5 -4.70 5.79 -4.20
N ILE A 6 -3.91 4.75 -4.50
CA ILE A 6 -2.78 4.33 -3.67
C ILE A 6 -1.67 5.40 -3.55
N ASN A 7 -1.44 6.20 -4.59
CA ASN A 7 -0.41 7.25 -4.56
C ASN A 7 -0.81 8.35 -3.58
N ILE A 8 -2.09 8.71 -3.55
CA ILE A 8 -2.65 9.72 -2.63
C ILE A 8 -2.48 9.25 -1.17
N ILE A 9 -2.76 7.97 -0.91
CA ILE A 9 -2.58 7.36 0.42
C ILE A 9 -1.11 7.40 0.85
N ILE A 10 -0.19 7.01 -0.05
CA ILE A 10 1.25 7.01 0.22
C ILE A 10 1.76 8.42 0.51
N GLU A 11 1.37 9.41 -0.31
CA GLU A 11 1.72 10.81 -0.12
C GLU A 11 1.27 11.30 1.26
N ARG A 12 0.02 11.03 1.64
CA ARG A 12 -0.52 11.45 2.93
C ARG A 12 0.16 10.76 4.11
N ILE A 13 0.45 9.46 4.01
CA ILE A 13 1.24 8.73 5.02
C ILE A 13 2.62 9.35 5.19
N ASN A 14 3.26 9.78 4.11
CA ASN A 14 4.58 10.42 4.13
C ASN A 14 4.54 11.79 4.79
N GLU A 15 3.52 12.60 4.50
CA GLU A 15 3.30 13.90 5.16
C GLU A 15 3.18 13.73 6.69
N LEU A 16 2.29 12.82 7.13
CA LEU A 16 2.09 12.52 8.55
C LEU A 16 3.37 11.94 9.19
N SER A 17 4.12 11.12 8.46
CA SER A 17 5.41 10.58 8.94
C SER A 17 6.46 11.66 9.11
N LYS A 18 6.51 12.64 8.19
CA LYS A 18 7.41 13.80 8.29
C LYS A 18 7.04 14.68 9.48
N LYS A 19 5.75 14.95 9.68
CA LYS A 19 5.27 15.71 10.86
C LYS A 19 5.61 15.00 12.17
N LYS A 20 5.35 13.68 12.25
CA LYS A 20 5.67 12.84 13.42
C LYS A 20 7.14 12.96 13.82
N ARG A 21 8.06 12.95 12.84
CA ARG A 21 9.51 13.09 13.07
C ARG A 21 9.91 14.48 13.58
N ALA A 22 9.18 15.53 13.20
CA ALA A 22 9.53 16.91 13.54
C ALA A 22 8.98 17.34 14.91
N THR A 23 7.76 16.95 15.28
CA THR A 23 7.06 17.53 16.44
C THR A 23 6.13 16.57 17.19
N SER A 24 5.92 15.34 16.70
CA SER A 24 4.82 14.44 17.08
C SER A 24 3.50 14.72 16.35
N LEU A 25 2.60 13.74 16.41
CA LEU A 25 1.26 13.80 15.82
C LEU A 25 0.23 14.04 16.91
N GLU A 26 -0.81 14.78 16.56
CA GLU A 26 -2.03 14.85 17.36
C GLU A 26 -2.79 13.50 17.30
N GLU A 27 -3.70 13.28 18.25
CA GLU A 27 -4.43 12.01 18.35
C GLU A 27 -5.18 11.66 17.06
N TRP A 28 -5.85 12.64 16.46
CA TRP A 28 -6.60 12.45 15.21
C TRP A 28 -5.67 12.17 14.02
N GLU A 29 -4.47 12.78 13.99
CA GLU A 29 -3.47 12.53 12.94
C GLU A 29 -2.87 11.14 13.05
N ARG A 30 -2.70 10.65 14.29
CA ARG A 30 -2.28 9.28 14.53
C ARG A 30 -3.35 8.29 14.07
N ALA A 31 -4.61 8.58 14.36
CA ALA A 31 -5.74 7.78 13.88
C ALA A 31 -5.84 7.79 12.35
N GLU A 32 -5.68 8.95 11.71
CA GLU A 32 -5.61 9.10 10.25
C GLU A 32 -4.46 8.27 9.67
N GLN A 33 -3.25 8.41 10.24
CA GLN A 33 -2.08 7.67 9.78
C GLN A 33 -2.28 6.15 9.89
N GLU A 34 -2.90 5.68 10.97
CA GLU A 34 -3.19 4.25 11.15
C GLU A 34 -4.22 3.74 10.15
N ALA A 35 -5.32 4.48 9.95
CA ALA A 35 -6.35 4.12 8.96
C ALA A 35 -5.76 4.02 7.55
N LEU A 36 -4.94 5.00 7.15
CA LEU A 36 -4.28 5.00 5.85
C LEU A 36 -3.30 3.83 5.69
N ARG A 37 -2.59 3.43 6.75
CA ARG A 37 -1.71 2.25 6.70
C ARG A 37 -2.49 0.96 6.53
N GLN A 38 -3.65 0.82 7.17
CA GLN A 38 -4.49 -0.36 7.01
C GLN A 38 -5.00 -0.48 5.57
N GLU A 39 -5.40 0.65 4.97
CA GLU A 39 -5.82 0.70 3.57
C GLU A 39 -4.67 0.32 2.63
N TYR A 40 -3.48 0.92 2.81
CA TYR A 40 -2.28 0.56 2.06
C TYR A 40 -1.94 -0.93 2.17
N LEU A 41 -1.97 -1.50 3.37
CA LEU A 41 -1.71 -2.93 3.57
C LEU A 41 -2.75 -3.82 2.88
N SER A 42 -4.01 -3.39 2.77
CA SER A 42 -5.01 -4.11 2.00
C SER A 42 -4.62 -4.18 0.52
N PHE A 43 -4.25 -3.04 -0.08
CA PHE A 43 -3.79 -2.99 -1.46
C PHE A 43 -2.59 -3.91 -1.70
N ILE A 44 -1.59 -3.88 -0.80
CA ILE A 44 -0.42 -4.75 -0.91
C ILE A 44 -0.79 -6.22 -0.79
N ARG A 45 -1.68 -6.60 0.13
CA ARG A 45 -2.13 -8.00 0.25
C ARG A 45 -2.79 -8.50 -1.02
N ASP A 46 -3.62 -7.67 -1.65
CA ASP A 46 -4.31 -8.06 -2.88
C ASP A 46 -3.36 -8.14 -4.07
N GLN A 47 -2.39 -7.22 -4.17
CA GLN A 47 -1.31 -7.30 -5.16
C GLN A 47 -0.46 -8.58 -5.00
N VAL A 48 -0.13 -8.96 -3.75
CA VAL A 48 0.61 -10.19 -3.48
C VAL A 48 -0.20 -11.42 -3.87
N LYS A 49 -1.49 -11.47 -3.54
CA LYS A 49 -2.37 -12.59 -3.95
C LYS A 49 -2.41 -12.72 -5.47
N ASP A 50 -2.61 -11.60 -6.17
CA ASP A 50 -2.65 -11.57 -7.64
C ASP A 50 -1.33 -12.08 -8.25
N THR A 51 -0.20 -11.62 -7.71
CA THR A 51 1.12 -12.09 -8.13
C THR A 51 1.26 -13.60 -7.94
N LEU A 52 0.86 -14.13 -6.78
CA LEU A 52 0.93 -15.57 -6.48
C LEU A 52 -0.04 -16.41 -7.33
N SER A 53 -1.22 -15.90 -7.68
CA SER A 53 -2.14 -16.60 -8.59
C SER A 53 -1.61 -16.66 -10.02
N ASN A 54 -0.93 -15.61 -10.48
CA ASN A 54 -0.38 -15.56 -11.83
C ASN A 54 0.87 -16.44 -11.98
N VAL A 55 1.64 -16.67 -10.91
CA VAL A 55 2.83 -17.55 -10.93
C VAL A 55 2.50 -19.03 -11.17
N LYS A 56 1.28 -19.50 -10.86
CA LYS A 56 0.89 -20.92 -11.10
C LYS A 56 0.72 -21.29 -12.58
N PHE A 57 0.70 -20.32 -13.50
CA PHE A 57 0.48 -20.58 -14.93
C PHE A 57 1.78 -20.67 -15.76
N ALA A 58 2.96 -20.60 -15.13
CA ALA A 58 4.25 -20.66 -15.84
C ALA A 58 4.82 -22.08 -15.99
N GLU A 59 4.22 -23.10 -15.39
CA GLU A 59 4.72 -24.49 -15.35
C GLU A 59 3.84 -25.45 -16.18
N ASP A 60 3.58 -25.11 -17.44
CA ASP A 60 3.16 -26.09 -18.46
C ASP A 60 3.48 -25.56 -19.87
N SER A 61 4.76 -25.32 -20.13
CA SER A 61 5.25 -25.44 -21.50
C SER A 61 5.67 -26.89 -21.68
N PRO A 62 4.92 -27.70 -22.44
CA PRO A 62 5.43 -29.00 -22.86
C PRO A 62 6.68 -28.71 -23.70
N VAL A 63 7.84 -29.12 -23.17
CA VAL A 63 9.07 -29.16 -23.95
C VAL A 63 8.81 -30.16 -25.08
N GLN A 64 8.52 -29.63 -26.27
CA GLN A 64 8.49 -30.37 -27.53
C GLN A 64 9.91 -30.45 -28.12
#